data_AF-A0A3Q0RB45-F1
#
_entry.id   AF-A0A3Q0RB45-F1
#
_cell.length_a   1.000
_cell.length_b   1.000
_cell.length_c   1.000
_cell.angle_alpha   90.00
_cell.angle_beta   90.00
_cell.angle_gamma   90.00
#
_symmetry.space_group_name_H-M   'P 1'
#
loop_
_entity.id
_entity.type
_entity.pdbx_description
1 polymer ?
#
loop_
_entity_poly.entity_id
_entity_poly.type
_entity_poly.pdbx_seq_one_letter_code
_entity_poly.pdbx_strand_id
1 'polypeptide(L)'
;MRDKGRKEAVSEGVSTSLVSGQEKCYDPNDSTLTFVDGDDEMDFECNNYKSLRAQMSCGHSVTPMSLTNWCQQLLDQGESRFVCGRAGCNAEWSYEEVCKMALLTPEEKEYFENKMFSSAAKDYLDVKAGSVRRSNIKYR
;
A
#
# COMPACT_ATOMS: atom_id res chain seq x y z
N MET A 1 41.36 17.18 27.07
CA MET A 1 40.66 15.90 27.36
C MET A 1 39.17 16.20 27.25
N ARG A 2 38.52 15.86 26.14
CA ARG A 2 37.69 14.63 25.95
C ARG A 2 36.67 14.52 27.09
N ASP A 3 35.37 14.72 26.87
CA ASP A 3 34.53 13.83 26.06
C ASP A 3 33.26 14.53 25.52
N LYS A 4 32.94 14.31 24.23
CA LYS A 4 31.67 14.68 23.60
C LYS A 4 30.86 13.40 23.46
N GLY A 5 29.94 13.15 24.40
CA GLY A 5 28.97 12.07 24.30
C GLY A 5 27.88 12.41 23.29
N ARG A 6 28.01 11.87 22.07
CA ARG A 6 26.94 11.76 21.07
C ARG A 6 26.23 10.43 21.32
N LYS A 7 24.94 10.44 21.67
CA LYS A 7 24.06 9.26 21.68
C LYS A 7 22.73 9.70 21.07
N GLU A 8 22.57 9.44 19.78
CA GLU A 8 21.72 8.37 19.23
C GLU A 8 20.27 8.87 19.09
N ALA A 9 20.00 9.44 17.92
CA ALA A 9 18.64 9.62 17.43
C ALA A 9 18.16 8.25 16.94
N VAL A 10 17.42 7.55 17.79
CA VAL A 10 16.61 6.43 17.36
C VAL A 10 15.41 7.04 16.64
N SER A 11 15.41 6.94 15.32
CA SER A 11 14.25 7.26 14.50
C SER A 11 13.26 6.11 14.66
N GLU A 12 12.43 6.17 15.69
CA GLU A 12 11.19 5.42 15.75
C GLU A 12 10.27 6.02 14.67
N GLY A 13 10.18 5.30 13.56
CA GLY A 13 9.21 5.57 12.51
C GLY A 13 7.82 5.41 13.08
N VAL A 14 7.22 6.53 13.46
CA VAL A 14 5.82 6.63 13.79
C VAL A 14 5.04 6.16 12.56
N SER A 15 4.44 4.98 12.67
CA SER A 15 3.39 4.51 11.78
C SER A 15 2.13 5.30 12.12
N THR A 16 2.10 6.57 11.73
CA THR A 16 0.87 7.37 11.74
C THR A 16 -0.05 6.74 10.71
N SER A 17 -0.97 5.91 11.21
CA SER A 17 -2.17 5.51 10.50
C SER A 17 -2.79 6.75 9.87
N LEU A 18 -2.73 6.84 8.53
CA LEU A 18 -3.24 7.97 7.75
C LEU A 18 -4.77 7.98 7.66
N VAL A 19 -5.41 7.10 8.40
CA VAL A 19 -6.85 6.97 8.44
C VAL A 19 -7.38 8.26 9.06
N SER A 20 -7.91 9.15 8.22
CA SER A 20 -8.73 10.25 8.68
C SER A 20 -9.78 9.65 9.62
N GLY A 21 -10.04 10.26 10.78
CA GLY A 21 -10.95 9.69 11.78
C GLY A 21 -12.40 9.52 11.28
N GLN A 22 -12.70 9.95 10.07
CA GLN A 22 -13.98 9.80 9.41
C GLN A 22 -13.96 8.66 8.38
N GLU A 23 -14.95 7.78 8.44
CA GLU A 23 -15.17 6.73 7.47
C GLU A 23 -15.50 7.31 6.08
N LYS A 24 -14.77 6.86 5.05
CA LYS A 24 -15.02 7.19 3.64
C LYS A 24 -16.14 6.31 3.09
N CYS A 25 -17.14 6.92 2.46
CA CYS A 25 -18.28 6.22 1.86
C CYS A 25 -18.46 6.64 0.39
N TYR A 26 -18.80 5.69 -0.46
CA TYR A 26 -19.21 5.98 -1.83
C TYR A 26 -20.51 6.79 -1.87
N ASP A 27 -20.67 7.63 -2.89
CA ASP A 27 -21.98 8.20 -3.25
C ASP A 27 -22.83 7.08 -3.86
N PRO A 28 -24.01 6.73 -3.29
CA PRO A 28 -24.91 5.74 -3.85
C PRO A 28 -25.38 6.04 -5.29
N ASN A 29 -25.26 7.30 -5.74
CA ASN A 29 -25.64 7.73 -7.08
C ASN A 29 -24.47 7.76 -8.06
N ASP A 30 -23.25 7.36 -7.66
CA ASP A 30 -22.09 7.32 -8.55
C ASP A 30 -22.25 6.19 -9.57
N SER A 31 -22.77 6.55 -10.75
CA SER A 31 -22.93 5.64 -11.89
C SER A 31 -21.63 5.12 -12.49
N THR A 32 -20.47 5.65 -12.08
CA THR A 32 -19.17 5.17 -12.53
C THR A 32 -18.67 3.97 -11.73
N LEU A 33 -19.40 3.56 -10.69
CA LEU A 33 -19.13 2.41 -9.85
C LEU A 33 -20.20 1.34 -10.07
N THR A 34 -19.81 0.07 -9.92
CA THR A 34 -20.75 -1.06 -9.90
C THR A 34 -20.93 -1.53 -8.47
N PHE A 35 -22.04 -1.15 -7.85
CA PHE A 35 -22.37 -1.61 -6.50
C PHE A 35 -22.96 -3.02 -6.52
N VAL A 36 -22.56 -3.84 -5.55
CA VAL A 36 -22.98 -5.23 -5.45
C VAL A 36 -23.44 -5.56 -4.02
N ASP A 37 -24.38 -6.51 -3.93
CA ASP A 37 -24.82 -7.09 -2.66
C ASP A 37 -23.92 -8.30 -2.33
N GLY A 38 -22.74 -8.01 -1.79
CA GLY A 38 -21.72 -9.00 -1.46
C GLY A 38 -20.82 -8.52 -0.32
N ASP A 39 -20.00 -9.44 0.17
CA ASP A 39 -19.07 -9.18 1.28
C ASP A 39 -17.98 -8.16 0.86
N ASP A 40 -17.44 -7.44 1.85
CA ASP A 40 -16.23 -6.64 1.66
C ASP A 40 -15.01 -7.57 1.73
N GLU A 41 -14.49 -7.95 0.58
CA GLU A 41 -13.47 -8.99 0.48
C GLU A 41 -12.07 -8.53 0.89
N MET A 42 -11.89 -7.22 1.15
CA MET A 42 -10.65 -6.65 1.69
C MET A 42 -10.76 -6.26 3.16
N ASP A 43 -11.90 -6.49 3.83
CA ASP A 43 -12.08 -6.26 5.26
C ASP A 43 -11.66 -7.47 6.10
N PHE A 44 -10.37 -7.82 6.04
CA PHE A 44 -9.82 -9.00 6.75
C PHE A 44 -9.93 -8.93 8.28
N GLU A 45 -10.04 -7.72 8.83
CA GLU A 45 -10.18 -7.46 10.26
C GLU A 45 -11.65 -7.42 10.71
N CYS A 46 -12.61 -7.58 9.78
CA CYS A 46 -14.04 -7.52 10.03
C CYS A 46 -14.46 -6.20 10.73
N ASN A 47 -13.91 -5.08 10.28
CA ASN A 47 -14.21 -3.74 10.79
C ASN A 47 -15.66 -3.31 10.54
N ASN A 48 -16.39 -4.02 9.66
CA ASN A 48 -17.81 -3.81 9.38
C ASN A 48 -18.11 -2.38 8.88
N TYR A 49 -17.32 -1.92 7.91
CA TYR A 49 -17.54 -0.64 7.25
C TYR A 49 -18.97 -0.54 6.69
N LYS A 50 -19.57 0.63 6.88
CA LYS A 50 -20.97 0.95 6.54
C LYS A 50 -21.15 1.37 5.09
N SER A 51 -20.07 1.77 4.41
CA SER A 51 -20.12 2.11 2.99
C SER A 51 -20.69 0.97 2.14
N LEU A 52 -21.26 1.33 0.99
CA LEU A 52 -21.59 0.38 -0.07
C LEU A 52 -20.34 -0.38 -0.54
N ARG A 53 -20.55 -1.55 -1.13
CA ARG A 53 -19.48 -2.36 -1.74
C ARG A 53 -19.49 -2.14 -3.23
N ALA A 54 -18.34 -1.75 -3.78
CA ALA A 54 -18.16 -1.59 -5.21
C ALA A 54 -17.22 -2.69 -5.74
N GLN A 55 -17.52 -3.18 -6.93
CA GLN A 55 -16.73 -4.21 -7.59
C GLN A 55 -15.47 -3.61 -8.23
N MET A 56 -14.31 -4.20 -7.92
CA MET A 56 -13.03 -3.95 -8.56
C MET A 56 -12.95 -4.66 -9.92
N SER A 57 -11.98 -4.29 -10.75
CA SER A 57 -11.71 -4.89 -12.07
C SER A 57 -11.46 -6.40 -12.03
N CYS A 58 -10.99 -6.92 -10.89
CA CYS A 58 -10.79 -8.35 -10.65
C CYS A 58 -12.08 -9.12 -10.30
N GLY A 59 -13.22 -8.44 -10.16
CA GLY A 59 -14.51 -9.01 -9.77
C GLY A 59 -14.80 -9.00 -8.27
N HIS A 60 -13.78 -8.79 -7.43
CA HIS A 60 -13.93 -8.73 -5.98
C HIS A 60 -14.46 -7.39 -5.49
N SER A 61 -15.13 -7.41 -4.35
CA SER A 61 -15.90 -6.27 -3.84
C SER A 61 -15.23 -5.63 -2.64
N VAL A 62 -15.25 -4.29 -2.58
CA VAL A 62 -14.54 -3.52 -1.54
C VAL A 62 -15.34 -2.33 -1.05
N THR A 63 -15.05 -1.88 0.17
CA THR A 63 -15.37 -0.53 0.63
C THR A 63 -14.15 0.39 0.45
N PRO A 64 -14.34 1.72 0.47
CA PRO A 64 -13.21 2.64 0.36
C PRO A 64 -12.18 2.43 1.46
N MET A 65 -12.65 2.18 2.69
CA MET A 65 -11.80 2.01 3.87
C MET A 65 -11.00 0.71 3.84
N SER A 66 -11.65 -0.43 3.55
CA SER A 66 -10.95 -1.71 3.50
C SER A 66 -9.87 -1.73 2.42
N LEU A 67 -10.17 -1.18 1.24
CA LEU A 67 -9.19 -1.05 0.16
C LEU A 67 -8.04 -0.13 0.55
N THR A 68 -8.32 1.01 1.18
CA THR A 68 -7.29 1.92 1.68
C THR A 68 -6.33 1.19 2.62
N ASN A 69 -6.86 0.48 3.62
CA ASN A 69 -6.07 -0.23 4.62
C ASN A 69 -5.24 -1.33 3.98
N TRP A 70 -5.84 -2.13 3.09
CA TRP A 70 -5.14 -3.18 2.37
C TRP A 70 -3.97 -2.63 1.55
N CYS A 71 -4.20 -1.59 0.76
CA CYS A 71 -3.13 -0.99 -0.05
C CYS A 71 -2.04 -0.33 0.81
N GLN A 72 -2.39 0.28 1.95
CA GLN A 72 -1.40 0.78 2.91
C GLN A 72 -0.53 -0.37 3.45
N GLN A 73 -1.14 -1.50 3.82
CA GLN A 73 -0.40 -2.67 4.30
C GLN A 73 0.59 -3.22 3.26
N LEU A 74 0.21 -3.25 1.97
CA LEU A 74 1.13 -3.63 0.88
C LEU A 74 2.34 -2.68 0.81
N LEU A 75 2.09 -1.37 0.84
CA LEU A 75 3.12 -0.35 0.78
C LEU A 75 4.05 -0.37 2.01
N ASP A 76 3.51 -0.64 3.18
CA ASP A 76 4.30 -0.77 4.41
C ASP A 76 5.16 -2.03 4.44
N GLN A 77 4.73 -3.09 3.75
CA GLN A 77 5.55 -4.29 3.51
C GLN A 77 6.64 -4.07 2.45
N GLY A 78 6.66 -2.90 1.79
CA GLY A 78 7.64 -2.55 0.78
C GLY A 78 7.23 -2.95 -0.64
N GLU A 79 5.99 -3.38 -0.86
CA GLU A 79 5.48 -3.59 -2.21
C GLU A 79 5.31 -2.24 -2.93
N SER A 80 5.39 -2.26 -4.26
CA SER A 80 5.12 -1.09 -5.11
C SER A 80 3.93 -1.31 -6.05
N ARG A 81 3.27 -2.48 -5.97
CA ARG A 81 2.15 -2.89 -6.81
C ARG A 81 0.94 -3.20 -5.94
N PHE A 82 -0.25 -2.88 -6.43
CA PHE A 82 -1.50 -3.13 -5.72
C PHE A 82 -2.14 -4.40 -6.25
N VAL A 83 -2.16 -5.45 -5.44
CA VAL A 83 -2.71 -6.75 -5.82
C VAL A 83 -3.91 -7.10 -4.96
N CYS A 84 -4.84 -7.87 -5.52
CA CYS A 84 -5.96 -8.39 -4.76
C CYS A 84 -5.48 -9.32 -3.63
N GLY A 85 -6.02 -9.13 -2.42
CA GLY A 85 -5.68 -9.97 -1.26
C GLY A 85 -6.43 -11.29 -1.19
N ARG A 86 -7.38 -11.56 -2.10
CA ARG A 86 -8.20 -12.76 -2.06
C ARG A 86 -7.40 -13.99 -2.49
N ALA A 87 -7.48 -15.07 -1.71
CA ALA A 87 -6.82 -16.33 -2.03
C ALA A 87 -7.20 -16.82 -3.44
N GLY A 88 -6.18 -17.08 -4.27
CA GLY A 88 -6.36 -17.53 -5.66
C GLY A 88 -6.59 -16.40 -6.67
N CYS A 89 -6.62 -15.14 -6.23
CA CYS A 89 -6.64 -13.98 -7.12
C CYS A 89 -5.27 -13.29 -7.14
N ASN A 90 -4.66 -13.20 -8.32
CA ASN A 90 -3.38 -12.50 -8.52
C ASN A 90 -3.55 -11.24 -9.39
N ALA A 91 -4.77 -10.72 -9.46
CA ALA A 91 -5.05 -9.53 -10.26
C ALA A 91 -4.34 -8.32 -9.65
N GLU A 92 -3.74 -7.51 -10.52
CA GLU A 92 -3.11 -6.24 -10.17
C GLU A 92 -4.05 -5.10 -10.55
N TRP A 93 -4.24 -4.15 -9.63
CA TRP A 93 -5.04 -2.94 -9.83
C TRP A 93 -4.14 -1.78 -10.20
N SER A 94 -4.61 -0.93 -11.11
CA SER A 94 -3.89 0.30 -11.42
C SER A 94 -3.98 1.28 -10.25
N TYR A 95 -2.99 2.18 -10.12
CA TYR A 95 -3.05 3.22 -9.09
C TYR A 95 -4.26 4.15 -9.26
N GLU A 96 -4.70 4.39 -10.50
CA GLU A 96 -5.92 5.15 -10.79
C GLU A 96 -7.18 4.46 -10.27
N GLU A 97 -7.29 3.14 -10.48
CA GLU A 97 -8.37 2.33 -9.93
C GLU A 97 -8.37 2.40 -8.41
N VAL A 98 -7.21 2.20 -7.78
CA VAL A 98 -7.06 2.32 -6.31
C VAL A 98 -7.47 3.71 -5.83
N CYS A 99 -7.01 4.79 -6.47
CA CYS A 99 -7.36 6.16 -6.09
C CYS A 99 -8.87 6.40 -6.11
N LYS A 100 -9.54 5.93 -7.17
CA LYS A 100 -10.98 6.08 -7.34
C LYS A 100 -11.75 5.25 -6.32
N MET A 101 -11.42 3.97 -6.19
CA MET A 101 -12.17 3.02 -5.37
C MET A 101 -11.93 3.25 -3.87
N ALA A 102 -10.71 3.60 -3.47
CA ALA A 102 -10.39 3.91 -2.08
C ALA A 102 -10.79 5.33 -1.66
N LEU A 103 -11.32 6.15 -2.58
CA LEU A 103 -11.60 7.57 -2.38
C LEU A 103 -10.40 8.31 -1.76
N LEU A 104 -9.20 8.06 -2.28
CA LEU A 104 -7.98 8.56 -1.64
C LEU A 104 -7.96 10.09 -1.57
N THR A 105 -7.71 10.62 -0.38
CA THR A 105 -7.49 12.06 -0.18
C THR A 105 -6.16 12.49 -0.79
N PRO A 106 -5.93 13.80 -1.02
CA PRO A 106 -4.64 14.29 -1.47
C PRO A 106 -3.47 13.84 -0.58
N GLU A 107 -3.66 13.83 0.74
CA GLU A 107 -2.66 13.40 1.72
C GLU A 107 -2.37 11.90 1.62
N GLU A 108 -3.42 11.08 1.44
CA GLU A 108 -3.26 9.64 1.22
C GLU A 108 -2.53 9.37 -0.10
N LYS A 109 -2.88 10.07 -1.19
CA LYS A 109 -2.18 9.93 -2.48
C LYS A 109 -0.70 10.28 -2.38
N GLU A 110 -0.37 11.38 -1.72
CA GLU A 110 1.02 11.78 -1.48
C GLU A 110 1.80 10.69 -0.73
N TYR A 111 1.19 10.10 0.31
CA TYR A 111 1.82 8.97 1.01
C TYR A 111 1.98 7.75 0.09
N PHE A 112 0.95 7.37 -0.66
CA PHE A 112 0.99 6.23 -1.57
C PHE A 112 2.12 6.38 -2.59
N GLU A 113 2.20 7.54 -3.24
CA GLU A 113 3.23 7.87 -4.24
C GLU A 113 4.64 7.85 -3.64
N ASN A 114 4.82 8.45 -2.47
CA ASN A 114 6.11 8.47 -1.77
C ASN A 114 6.59 7.06 -1.39
N LYS A 115 5.68 6.18 -0.93
CA LYS A 115 5.98 4.80 -0.59
C LYS A 115 6.31 3.99 -1.84
N MET A 116 5.50 4.07 -2.90
CA MET A 116 5.76 3.39 -4.17
C MET A 116 7.13 3.76 -4.73
N PHE A 117 7.49 5.04 -4.73
CA PHE A 117 8.78 5.51 -5.22
C PHE A 117 9.94 4.98 -4.36
N SER A 118 9.78 5.00 -3.05
CA SER A 118 10.80 4.52 -2.11
C SER A 118 11.03 3.02 -2.22
N SER A 119 9.97 2.23 -2.42
CA SER A 119 10.04 0.78 -2.63
C SER A 119 10.73 0.45 -3.95
N ALA A 120 10.31 1.06 -5.06
CA ALA A 120 10.91 0.83 -6.37
C ALA A 120 12.41 1.20 -6.43
N ALA A 121 12.81 2.25 -5.70
CA ALA A 121 14.20 2.63 -5.59
C ALA A 121 15.06 1.58 -4.86
N LYS A 122 14.52 0.93 -3.81
CA LYS A 122 15.23 -0.15 -3.10
C LYS A 122 15.42 -1.36 -3.99
N ASP A 123 14.37 -1.78 -4.71
CA ASP A 123 14.44 -2.92 -5.63
C ASP A 123 15.53 -2.73 -6.68
N TYR A 124 15.63 -1.52 -7.25
CA TYR A 124 16.68 -1.19 -8.22
C TYR A 124 18.10 -1.28 -7.63
N LEU A 125 18.28 -0.85 -6.37
CA LEU A 125 19.57 -0.89 -5.69
C LEU A 125 19.98 -2.32 -5.31
N ASP A 126 19.03 -3.15 -4.87
CA ASP A 126 19.27 -4.54 -4.50
C ASP A 126 19.65 -5.40 -5.70
N VAL A 127 19.02 -5.16 -6.86
CA VAL A 127 19.44 -5.79 -8.14
C VAL A 127 20.88 -5.42 -8.50
N LYS A 128 21.32 -4.20 -8.23
CA LYS A 128 22.68 -3.73 -8.52
C LYS A 128 23.72 -4.30 -7.55
N ALA A 129 23.35 -4.52 -6.29
CA ALA A 129 24.24 -5.12 -5.28
C ALA A 129 24.54 -6.61 -5.55
N GLY A 130 23.62 -7.33 -6.20
CA GLY A 130 23.76 -8.76 -6.54
C GLY A 130 24.78 -9.11 -7.63
N SER A 131 25.40 -8.14 -8.30
CA SER A 131 26.26 -8.37 -9.48
C SER A 131 27.77 -8.33 -9.23
N VAL A 132 28.25 -8.04 -8.01
CA VAL A 132 29.70 -8.03 -7.73
C VAL A 132 30.20 -9.45 -7.43
N ARG A 133 30.42 -10.25 -8.48
CA ARG A 133 31.23 -11.48 -8.37
C ARG A 133 32.66 -11.06 -8.03
N ARG A 134 33.08 -11.30 -6.78
CA ARG A 134 34.49 -11.18 -6.37
C ARG A 134 35.31 -12.27 -7.06
N SER A 135 35.88 -11.95 -8.21
CA SER A 135 36.93 -12.75 -8.83
C SER A 135 38.19 -12.65 -7.96
N ASN A 136 38.45 -13.65 -7.12
CA ASN A 136 39.73 -13.76 -6.41
C ASN A 136 40.82 -14.17 -7.42
N ILE A 137 41.56 -13.19 -7.93
CA ILE A 137 42.80 -13.42 -8.68
C ILE A 137 43.83 -13.96 -7.68
N LYS A 138 44.12 -15.28 -7.75
CA LYS A 138 45.30 -15.85 -7.10
C LYS A 138 46.50 -15.60 -8.01
N TYR A 139 47.37 -14.67 -7.64
CA TYR A 139 48.71 -14.58 -8.23
C TYR A 139 49.57 -15.74 -7.68
N ARG A 140 50.21 -16.46 -8.61
CA ARG A 140 51.26 -17.45 -8.35
C ARG A 140 52.52 -16.99 -9.06
#